data_AF-A0A954FZ13-F1
#
_entry.id   AF-A0A954FZ13-F1
#
_cell.length_a   1.000
_cell.length_b   1.000
_cell.length_c   1.000
_cell.angle_alpha   90.00
_cell.angle_beta   90.00
_cell.angle_gamma   90.00
#
_symmetry.space_group_name_H-M   'P 1'
#
loop_
_entity.id
_entity.type
_entity.pdbx_description
1 polymer ?
#
loop_
_entity_poly.entity_id
_entity_poly.type
_entity_poly.pdbx_seq_one_letter_code
_entity_poly.pdbx_strand_id
1 'polypeptide(L)'
;GIAGHGRRAVGDGVCINRVTDFASGRISYPPVLVDPGAPQSQLVTVDDPETVYADDAAYDMEGSVYLSTVTRFVTSELCQLFKVVSDSPDTPSHSVTESVAAGLIESRLEAIDHLVTRLNELAADYNAIYRRPEEVSRLLERFRLTVSQQLQLDSLCRRYRALTGSRLDRQLDLNTIGSGRELIRRIEGMLPLL
;
A
#
# COMPACT_ATOMS: atom_id res chain seq x y z
N GLY A 1 5.48 0.08 -15.30
CA GLY A 1 6.71 -0.28 -16.04
C GLY A 1 6.37 -1.20 -17.19
N ILE A 2 7.35 -1.67 -17.95
CA ILE A 2 7.14 -2.71 -18.98
C ILE A 2 7.58 -4.08 -18.49
N ALA A 3 7.13 -5.14 -19.16
CA ALA A 3 7.50 -6.52 -18.91
C ALA A 3 7.19 -7.38 -20.14
N GLY A 4 7.95 -8.44 -20.37
CA GLY A 4 7.54 -9.49 -21.31
C GLY A 4 6.42 -10.35 -20.73
N HIS A 5 5.66 -11.08 -21.55
CA HIS A 5 4.61 -11.97 -21.05
C HIS A 5 4.42 -13.22 -21.93
N GLY A 6 4.28 -14.39 -21.30
CA GLY A 6 4.19 -15.66 -22.04
C GLY A 6 2.89 -15.87 -22.82
N ARG A 7 1.78 -15.27 -22.38
CA ARG A 7 0.44 -15.47 -23.00
C ARG A 7 -0.37 -14.23 -23.35
N ARG A 8 0.12 -13.02 -23.10
CA ARG A 8 -0.64 -11.77 -23.33
C ARG A 8 -0.07 -11.01 -24.51
N ALA A 9 -0.91 -10.19 -25.13
CA ALA A 9 -0.52 -9.42 -26.30
C ALA A 9 0.31 -8.21 -25.88
N VAL A 10 1.26 -7.81 -26.74
CA VAL A 10 2.00 -6.55 -26.57
C VAL A 10 1.01 -5.38 -26.49
N GLY A 11 1.23 -4.48 -25.54
CA GLY A 11 0.35 -3.38 -25.20
C GLY A 11 -0.70 -3.70 -24.15
N ASP A 12 -0.91 -4.96 -23.76
CA ASP A 12 -1.82 -5.29 -22.65
C ASP A 12 -1.29 -4.74 -21.33
N GLY A 13 -2.20 -4.19 -20.51
CA GLY A 13 -1.89 -3.83 -19.12
C GLY A 13 -2.18 -5.01 -18.19
N VAL A 14 -1.32 -5.23 -17.20
CA VAL A 14 -1.54 -6.21 -16.13
C VAL A 14 -1.22 -5.63 -14.77
N CYS A 15 -2.01 -6.03 -13.79
CA CYS A 15 -1.82 -5.70 -12.39
C CYS A 15 -1.20 -6.90 -11.65
N ILE A 16 -0.07 -6.71 -10.98
CA ILE A 16 0.65 -7.83 -10.38
C ILE A 16 0.08 -8.18 -9.00
N ASN A 17 -0.23 -9.46 -8.78
CA ASN A 17 -0.75 -10.00 -7.51
C ASN A 17 0.20 -11.00 -6.84
N ARG A 18 1.28 -11.39 -7.53
CA ARG A 18 2.34 -12.27 -7.02
C ARG A 18 3.64 -11.90 -7.72
N VAL A 19 4.72 -11.76 -6.96
CA VAL A 19 6.07 -11.52 -7.46
C VAL A 19 6.97 -12.66 -7.01
N THR A 20 7.67 -13.29 -7.94
CA THR A 20 8.67 -14.33 -7.67
C THR A 20 10.03 -13.82 -8.13
N ASP A 21 10.97 -13.69 -7.21
CA ASP A 21 12.38 -13.50 -7.54
C ASP A 21 12.96 -14.85 -7.96
N PHE A 22 13.32 -14.99 -9.23
CA PHE A 22 13.78 -16.27 -9.77
C PHE A 22 15.12 -16.70 -9.16
N ALA A 23 16.05 -15.77 -8.98
CA ALA A 23 17.40 -16.06 -8.48
C ALA A 23 17.37 -16.54 -7.02
N SER A 24 16.56 -15.90 -6.17
CA SER A 24 16.48 -16.26 -4.75
C SER A 24 15.34 -17.23 -4.39
N GLY A 25 14.38 -17.44 -5.30
CA GLY A 25 13.15 -18.19 -5.04
C GLY A 25 12.16 -17.49 -4.10
N ARG A 26 12.43 -16.23 -3.72
CA ARG A 26 11.57 -15.49 -2.79
C ARG A 26 10.27 -15.09 -3.48
N ILE A 27 9.15 -15.34 -2.81
CA ILE A 27 7.82 -14.99 -3.31
C ILE A 27 7.21 -13.90 -2.42
N SER A 28 6.55 -12.93 -3.03
CA SER A 28 5.81 -11.85 -2.38
C SER A 28 4.43 -11.70 -3.02
N TYR A 29 3.44 -11.27 -2.24
CA TYR A 29 2.05 -11.16 -2.68
C TYR A 29 1.53 -9.75 -2.44
N PRO A 30 1.78 -8.79 -3.36
CA PRO A 30 1.19 -7.46 -3.26
C PRO A 30 -0.33 -7.58 -3.43
N PRO A 31 -1.13 -7.20 -2.42
CA PRO A 31 -2.59 -7.31 -2.50
C PRO A 31 -3.16 -6.27 -3.46
N VAL A 32 -4.04 -6.71 -4.37
CA VAL A 32 -4.76 -5.82 -5.30
C VAL A 32 -6.10 -5.45 -4.67
N LEU A 33 -6.12 -4.37 -3.88
CA LEU A 33 -7.30 -3.94 -3.11
C LEU A 33 -8.23 -2.96 -3.83
N VAL A 34 -7.73 -2.34 -4.90
CA VAL A 34 -8.51 -1.44 -5.74
C VAL A 34 -8.72 -2.09 -7.10
N ASP A 35 -9.83 -1.78 -7.77
CA ASP A 35 -10.03 -2.23 -9.14
C ASP A 35 -8.93 -1.63 -10.04
N PRO A 36 -8.04 -2.45 -10.61
CA PRO A 36 -6.92 -1.93 -11.37
C PRO A 36 -7.28 -1.57 -12.82
N GLY A 37 -8.53 -1.81 -13.25
CA GLY A 37 -8.92 -1.62 -14.66
C GLY A 37 -8.16 -2.53 -15.64
N ALA A 38 -7.51 -3.58 -15.12
CA ALA A 38 -6.63 -4.47 -15.85
C ALA A 38 -6.66 -5.88 -15.24
N PRO A 39 -6.47 -6.93 -16.05
CA PRO A 39 -6.38 -8.28 -15.51
C PRO A 39 -5.19 -8.44 -14.57
N GLN A 40 -5.32 -9.33 -13.59
CA GLN A 40 -4.22 -9.66 -12.71
C GLN A 40 -3.25 -10.64 -13.38
N SER A 41 -1.97 -10.55 -13.02
CA SER A 41 -0.94 -11.49 -13.46
C SER A 41 0.11 -11.73 -12.36
N GLN A 42 0.84 -12.83 -12.49
CA GLN A 42 2.04 -13.07 -11.69
C GLN A 42 3.23 -12.40 -12.39
N LEU A 43 4.25 -12.04 -11.63
CA LEU A 43 5.51 -11.50 -12.11
C LEU A 43 6.64 -12.42 -11.68
N VAL A 44 7.51 -12.77 -12.62
CA VAL A 44 8.79 -13.40 -12.37
C VAL A 44 9.88 -12.36 -12.65
N THR A 45 10.69 -12.05 -11.65
CA THR A 45 11.83 -11.15 -11.79
C THR A 45 13.09 -11.98 -11.99
N VAL A 46 13.81 -11.70 -13.07
CA VAL A 46 15.04 -12.40 -13.52
C VAL A 46 16.21 -11.42 -13.63
N ASP A 47 17.44 -11.93 -13.55
CA ASP A 47 18.64 -11.07 -13.61
C ASP A 47 19.03 -10.64 -15.04
N ASP A 48 18.58 -11.41 -16.04
CA ASP A 48 18.84 -11.19 -17.46
C ASP A 48 17.52 -11.21 -18.25
N PRO A 49 17.42 -10.51 -19.40
CA PRO A 49 16.21 -10.52 -20.22
C PRO A 49 15.76 -11.93 -20.60
N GLU A 50 14.53 -12.30 -20.22
CA GLU A 50 13.92 -13.58 -20.58
C GLU A 50 13.44 -13.57 -22.05
N THR A 51 13.57 -14.72 -22.72
CA THR A 51 13.16 -14.89 -24.13
C THR A 51 12.25 -16.09 -24.37
N VAL A 52 12.11 -16.99 -23.38
CA VAL A 52 11.40 -18.27 -23.54
C VAL A 52 10.09 -18.35 -22.72
N TYR A 53 9.77 -17.33 -21.92
CA TYR A 53 8.53 -17.14 -21.11
C TYR A 53 7.78 -18.45 -20.79
N ALA A 54 8.33 -19.27 -19.89
CA ALA A 54 7.82 -20.62 -19.64
C ALA A 54 6.42 -20.66 -19.00
N ASP A 55 6.05 -19.61 -18.26
CA ASP A 55 4.81 -19.54 -17.48
C ASP A 55 3.81 -18.51 -18.03
N ASP A 56 2.56 -18.62 -17.57
CA ASP A 56 1.53 -17.59 -17.73
C ASP A 56 1.78 -16.44 -16.74
N ALA A 57 2.88 -15.71 -16.97
CA ALA A 57 3.37 -14.66 -16.10
C ALA A 57 4.01 -13.53 -16.92
N ALA A 58 4.08 -12.36 -16.28
CA ALA A 58 4.95 -11.28 -16.69
C ALA A 58 6.40 -11.56 -16.27
N TYR A 59 7.36 -11.09 -17.06
CA TYR A 59 8.80 -11.19 -16.79
C TYR A 59 9.45 -9.82 -16.82
N ASP A 60 10.18 -9.46 -15.77
CA ASP A 60 10.95 -8.22 -15.67
C ASP A 60 12.28 -8.43 -14.94
N MET A 61 13.02 -7.34 -14.71
CA MET A 61 14.32 -7.40 -14.03
C MET A 61 14.35 -6.66 -12.68
N GLU A 62 13.31 -5.89 -12.35
CA GLU A 62 13.34 -4.98 -11.19
C GLU A 62 12.23 -5.20 -10.16
N GLY A 63 11.16 -5.93 -10.51
CA GLY A 63 9.91 -5.95 -9.75
C GLY A 63 10.06 -6.43 -8.30
N SER A 64 10.84 -7.49 -8.09
CA SER A 64 11.10 -8.05 -6.76
C SER A 64 11.85 -7.07 -5.84
N VAL A 65 12.88 -6.39 -6.38
CA VAL A 65 13.68 -5.40 -5.63
C VAL A 65 12.86 -4.16 -5.33
N TYR A 66 12.10 -3.67 -6.32
CA TYR A 66 11.18 -2.55 -6.14
C TYR A 66 10.21 -2.82 -5.00
N LEU A 67 9.49 -3.95 -5.04
CA LEU A 67 8.50 -4.29 -4.01
C LEU A 67 9.15 -4.40 -2.63
N SER A 68 10.25 -5.14 -2.50
CA SER A 68 10.95 -5.32 -1.22
C SER A 68 11.53 -4.03 -0.62
N THR A 69 11.76 -3.02 -1.46
CA THR A 69 12.26 -1.70 -1.05
C THR A 69 11.09 -0.82 -0.61
N VAL A 70 10.05 -0.71 -1.42
CA VAL A 70 8.90 0.16 -1.18
C VAL A 70 8.10 -0.27 0.05
N THR A 71 7.97 -1.58 0.29
CA THR A 71 7.26 -2.11 1.48
C THR A 71 7.97 -1.81 2.81
N ARG A 72 9.17 -1.23 2.80
CA ARG A 72 9.85 -0.72 4.01
C ARG A 72 9.33 0.66 4.43
N PHE A 73 8.65 1.37 3.53
CA PHE A 73 8.20 2.74 3.73
C PHE A 73 6.68 2.88 3.71
N VAL A 74 5.99 2.03 2.95
CA VAL A 74 4.52 2.00 2.86
C VAL A 74 4.00 0.59 3.13
N THR A 75 2.73 0.51 3.50
CA THR A 75 2.05 -0.78 3.62
C THR A 75 1.91 -1.44 2.25
N SER A 76 1.89 -2.77 2.21
CA SER A 76 1.76 -3.54 0.96
C SER A 76 0.48 -3.22 0.19
N GLU A 77 -0.57 -2.84 0.91
CA GLU A 77 -1.89 -2.41 0.44
C GLU A 77 -1.84 -1.15 -0.42
N LEU A 78 -0.81 -0.32 -0.25
CA LEU A 78 -0.58 0.90 -1.03
C LEU A 78 0.51 0.71 -2.09
N CYS A 79 1.07 -0.51 -2.22
CA CYS A 79 2.10 -0.80 -3.20
C CYS A 79 1.52 -1.63 -4.34
N GLN A 80 1.42 -1.02 -5.53
CA GLN A 80 0.95 -1.72 -6.73
C GLN A 80 2.01 -1.72 -7.82
N LEU A 81 2.23 -2.90 -8.42
CA LEU A 81 3.00 -3.03 -9.65
C LEU A 81 2.02 -3.16 -10.82
N PHE A 82 2.10 -2.21 -11.74
CA PHE A 82 1.40 -2.25 -13.03
C PHE A 82 2.42 -2.40 -14.15
N LYS A 83 2.21 -3.38 -15.03
CA LYS A 83 3.09 -3.69 -16.15
C LYS A 83 2.33 -3.59 -17.46
N VAL A 84 2.96 -2.99 -18.47
CA VAL A 84 2.49 -3.06 -19.86
C VAL A 84 3.34 -4.08 -20.60
N VAL A 85 2.70 -5.01 -21.30
CA VAL A 85 3.39 -6.07 -22.04
C VAL A 85 4.18 -5.44 -23.18
N SER A 86 5.50 -5.58 -23.16
CA SER A 86 6.41 -5.03 -24.19
C SER A 86 6.81 -6.04 -25.25
N ASP A 87 6.83 -7.31 -24.87
CA ASP A 87 7.33 -8.41 -25.68
C ASP A 87 6.62 -9.71 -25.29
N SER A 88 6.60 -10.64 -26.22
CA SER A 88 5.92 -11.94 -26.12
C SER A 88 6.67 -12.96 -26.97
N PRO A 89 6.32 -14.27 -26.92
CA PRO A 89 6.92 -15.26 -27.81
C PRO A 89 6.87 -14.88 -29.30
N ASP A 90 5.82 -14.17 -29.72
CA ASP A 90 5.62 -13.72 -31.10
C ASP A 90 6.29 -12.36 -31.41
N THR A 91 6.63 -11.58 -30.38
CA THR A 91 7.24 -10.25 -30.50
C THR A 91 8.47 -10.16 -29.59
N PRO A 92 9.68 -10.45 -30.11
CA PRO A 92 10.87 -10.59 -29.28
C PRO A 92 11.31 -9.32 -28.56
N SER A 93 11.88 -9.49 -27.35
CA SER A 93 12.36 -8.40 -26.48
C SER A 93 13.42 -7.48 -27.11
N HIS A 94 14.25 -7.98 -28.03
CA HIS A 94 15.27 -7.15 -28.71
C HIS A 94 14.68 -6.08 -29.66
N SER A 95 13.38 -6.15 -29.96
CA SER A 95 12.67 -5.12 -30.74
C SER A 95 12.19 -3.94 -29.88
N VAL A 96 12.25 -4.06 -28.55
CA VAL A 96 11.77 -3.05 -27.60
C VAL A 96 12.83 -1.95 -27.47
N THR A 97 12.54 -0.80 -28.07
CA THR A 97 13.34 0.43 -27.91
C THR A 97 12.72 1.35 -26.87
N GLU A 98 13.47 2.37 -26.42
CA GLU A 98 12.96 3.39 -25.51
C GLU A 98 11.68 4.09 -26.03
N SER A 99 11.64 4.40 -27.33
CA SER A 99 10.47 5.02 -27.96
C SER A 99 9.26 4.08 -27.98
N VAL A 100 9.47 2.78 -28.18
CA VAL A 100 8.41 1.77 -28.12
C VAL A 100 7.90 1.64 -26.68
N ALA A 101 8.80 1.56 -25.70
CA ALA A 101 8.45 1.51 -24.29
C ALA A 101 7.63 2.74 -23.86
N ALA A 102 8.05 3.94 -24.27
CA ALA A 102 7.31 5.17 -24.02
C ALA A 102 5.90 5.11 -24.62
N GLY A 103 5.77 4.73 -25.89
CA GLY A 103 4.47 4.59 -26.56
C GLY A 103 3.55 3.55 -25.90
N LEU A 104 4.11 2.43 -25.40
CA LEU A 104 3.36 1.41 -24.66
C LEU A 104 2.80 1.97 -23.35
N ILE A 105 3.60 2.70 -22.58
CA ILE A 105 3.13 3.35 -21.35
C ILE A 105 2.10 4.44 -21.66
N GLU A 106 2.37 5.27 -22.68
CA GLU A 106 1.44 6.32 -23.14
C GLU A 106 0.06 5.75 -23.48
N SER A 107 0.02 4.60 -24.16
CA SER A 107 -1.24 3.92 -24.52
C SER A 107 -2.08 3.45 -23.33
N ARG A 108 -1.49 3.42 -22.12
CA ARG A 108 -2.13 2.96 -20.88
C ARG A 108 -2.23 4.04 -19.81
N LEU A 109 -1.98 5.31 -20.15
CA LEU A 109 -2.05 6.41 -19.18
C LEU A 109 -3.41 6.52 -18.49
N GLU A 110 -4.51 6.28 -19.19
CA GLU A 110 -5.85 6.31 -18.57
C GLU A 110 -6.00 5.25 -17.47
N ALA A 111 -5.56 4.02 -17.73
CA ALA A 111 -5.60 2.94 -16.73
C ALA A 111 -4.65 3.21 -15.55
N ILE A 112 -3.46 3.77 -15.84
CA ILE A 112 -2.49 4.15 -14.81
C ILE A 112 -3.04 5.28 -13.94
N ASP A 113 -3.65 6.30 -14.53
CA ASP A 113 -4.25 7.43 -13.80
C ASP A 113 -5.43 6.98 -12.95
N HIS A 114 -6.27 6.09 -13.47
CA HIS A 114 -7.32 5.44 -12.70
C HIS A 114 -6.75 4.73 -11.47
N LEU A 115 -5.75 3.87 -11.66
CA LEU A 115 -5.11 3.13 -10.57
C LEU A 115 -4.49 4.07 -9.53
N VAL A 116 -3.78 5.12 -9.96
CA VAL A 116 -3.18 6.12 -9.06
C VAL A 116 -4.26 6.86 -8.26
N THR A 117 -5.38 7.22 -8.90
CA THR A 117 -6.51 7.85 -8.23
C THR A 117 -7.07 6.93 -7.14
N ARG A 118 -7.32 5.67 -7.45
CA ARG A 118 -7.83 4.69 -6.48
C ARG A 118 -6.86 4.44 -5.32
N LEU A 119 -5.55 4.39 -5.58
CA LEU A 119 -4.53 4.26 -4.53
C LEU A 119 -4.44 5.51 -3.65
N ASN A 120 -4.62 6.71 -4.22
CA ASN A 120 -4.67 7.95 -3.44
C ASN A 120 -5.91 8.02 -2.53
N GLU A 121 -7.07 7.54 -3.01
CA GLU A 121 -8.28 7.39 -2.19
C GLU A 121 -8.02 6.44 -1.01
N LEU A 122 -7.45 5.25 -1.28
CA LEU A 122 -7.11 4.28 -0.24
C LEU A 122 -6.09 4.84 0.76
N ALA A 123 -5.09 5.58 0.27
CA ALA A 123 -4.10 6.24 1.13
C ALA A 123 -4.75 7.35 1.99
N ALA A 124 -5.72 8.09 1.45
CA ALA A 124 -6.46 9.10 2.19
C ALA A 124 -7.29 8.46 3.32
N ASP A 125 -7.98 7.36 3.03
CA ASP A 125 -8.75 6.59 4.02
C ASP A 125 -7.83 6.02 5.12
N TYR A 126 -6.71 5.42 4.72
CA TYR A 126 -5.69 4.95 5.66
C TYR A 126 -5.20 6.08 6.56
N ASN A 127 -4.79 7.21 5.98
CA ASN A 127 -4.30 8.36 6.73
C ASN A 127 -5.38 8.98 7.63
N ALA A 128 -6.65 8.96 7.23
CA ALA A 128 -7.77 9.45 8.04
C ALA A 128 -7.97 8.60 9.30
N ILE A 129 -7.85 7.27 9.20
CA ILE A 129 -7.95 6.34 10.33
C ILE A 129 -6.83 6.58 11.35
N TYR A 130 -5.59 6.77 10.87
CA TYR A 130 -4.43 6.95 11.74
C TYR A 130 -4.17 8.39 12.17
N ARG A 131 -4.89 9.37 11.60
CA ARG A 131 -4.80 10.78 11.97
C ARG A 131 -4.96 10.94 13.48
N ARG A 132 -4.04 11.69 14.09
CA ARG A 132 -4.12 12.01 15.52
C ARG A 132 -5.48 12.66 15.82
N PRO A 133 -6.28 12.09 16.74
CA PRO A 133 -7.53 12.72 17.16
C PRO A 133 -7.29 14.12 17.72
N GLU A 134 -8.11 15.09 17.32
CA GLU A 134 -7.96 16.50 17.72
C GLU A 134 -7.95 16.72 19.24
N GLU A 135 -8.67 15.88 19.99
CA GLU A 135 -8.69 15.92 21.45
C GLU A 135 -7.35 15.57 22.07
N VAL A 136 -6.49 14.79 21.39
CA VAL A 136 -5.20 14.42 21.94
C VAL A 136 -4.34 15.66 22.16
N SER A 137 -4.27 16.58 21.19
CA SER A 137 -3.49 17.81 21.35
C SER A 137 -3.92 18.60 22.59
N ARG A 138 -5.23 18.72 22.84
CA ARG A 138 -5.78 19.39 24.03
C ARG A 138 -5.43 18.66 25.33
N LEU A 139 -5.45 17.33 25.31
CA LEU A 139 -5.05 16.52 26.46
C LEU A 139 -3.55 16.62 26.74
N LEU A 140 -2.71 16.71 25.70
CA LEU A 140 -1.26 16.89 25.82
C LEU A 140 -0.87 18.26 26.37
N GLU A 141 -1.64 19.31 26.07
CA GLU A 141 -1.45 20.64 26.67
C GLU A 141 -1.69 20.62 28.19
N ARG A 142 -2.59 19.76 28.67
CA ARG A 142 -3.00 19.69 30.08
C ARG A 142 -2.20 18.68 30.90
N PHE A 143 -1.79 17.58 30.30
CA PHE A 143 -1.14 16.47 31.00
C PHE A 143 0.26 16.21 30.46
N ARG A 144 1.26 16.20 31.34
CA ARG A 144 2.61 15.75 30.98
C ARG A 144 2.60 14.23 30.79
N LEU A 145 2.84 13.80 29.55
CA LEU A 145 2.90 12.38 29.14
C LEU A 145 4.25 12.07 28.49
N THR A 146 4.81 10.91 28.81
CA THR A 146 5.97 10.36 28.09
C THR A 146 5.60 9.99 26.66
N VAL A 147 6.57 9.88 25.75
CA VAL A 147 6.31 9.51 24.33
C VAL A 147 5.46 8.24 24.22
N SER A 148 5.78 7.21 25.00
CA SER A 148 5.01 5.96 25.04
C SER A 148 3.55 6.18 25.46
N GLN A 149 3.31 7.03 26.47
CA GLN A 149 1.96 7.37 26.92
C GLN A 149 1.19 8.21 25.90
N GLN A 150 1.87 9.07 25.13
CA GLN A 150 1.23 9.83 24.05
C GLN A 150 0.74 8.90 22.94
N LEU A 151 1.55 7.91 22.55
CA LEU A 151 1.15 6.88 21.59
C LEU A 151 -0.02 6.03 22.09
N GLN A 152 -0.02 5.68 23.39
CA GLN A 152 -1.13 4.99 24.04
C GLN A 152 -2.41 5.85 24.03
N LEU A 153 -2.30 7.13 24.38
CA LEU A 153 -3.43 8.06 24.33
C LEU A 153 -4.00 8.22 22.91
N ASP A 154 -3.13 8.37 21.90
CA ASP A 154 -3.53 8.39 20.49
C ASP A 154 -4.36 7.15 20.12
N SER A 155 -3.88 5.96 20.51
CA SER A 155 -4.56 4.68 20.26
C SER A 155 -5.91 4.61 20.96
N LEU A 156 -5.97 5.00 22.23
CA LEU A 156 -7.20 4.96 23.04
C LEU A 156 -8.27 5.93 22.51
N CYS A 157 -7.89 7.17 22.17
CA CYS A 157 -8.81 8.13 21.58
C CYS A 157 -9.35 7.66 20.22
N ARG A 158 -8.50 7.06 19.37
CA ARG A 158 -8.94 6.46 18.10
C ARG A 158 -9.94 5.32 18.32
N ARG A 159 -9.60 4.38 19.22
CA ARG A 159 -10.49 3.25 19.56
C ARG A 159 -11.83 3.73 20.10
N TYR A 160 -11.82 4.71 21.00
CA TYR A 160 -13.05 5.28 21.57
C TYR A 160 -13.95 5.90 20.48
N ARG A 161 -13.35 6.70 19.59
CA ARG A 161 -14.07 7.30 18.46
C ARG A 161 -14.64 6.24 17.52
N ALA A 162 -13.89 5.19 17.20
CA ALA A 162 -14.34 4.11 16.33
C ALA A 162 -15.55 3.34 16.93
N LEU A 163 -15.57 3.14 18.25
CA LEU A 163 -16.64 2.42 18.94
C LEU A 163 -17.90 3.28 19.20
N THR A 164 -17.74 4.59 19.41
CA THR A 164 -18.83 5.45 19.91
C THR A 164 -19.24 6.56 18.94
N GLY A 165 -18.47 6.79 17.86
CA GLY A 165 -18.62 7.94 16.97
C GLY A 165 -18.36 9.30 17.62
N SER A 166 -17.91 9.32 18.89
CA SER A 166 -17.85 10.53 19.71
C SER A 166 -16.42 10.85 20.17
N ARG A 167 -16.17 12.14 20.45
CA ARG A 167 -14.89 12.58 21.03
C ARG A 167 -14.85 12.31 22.52
N LEU A 168 -13.70 11.81 22.97
CA LEU A 168 -13.49 11.41 24.36
C LEU A 168 -13.39 12.59 25.34
N ASP A 169 -12.81 13.71 24.90
CA ASP A 169 -12.67 14.92 25.74
C ASP A 169 -14.01 15.51 26.20
N ARG A 170 -15.10 15.20 25.51
CA ARG A 170 -16.46 15.62 25.89
C ARG A 170 -17.09 14.76 26.98
N GLN A 171 -16.51 13.61 27.27
CA GLN A 171 -17.07 12.59 28.17
C GLN A 171 -16.28 12.48 29.48
N LEU A 172 -15.16 13.19 29.58
CA LEU A 172 -14.29 13.21 30.75
C LEU A 172 -14.38 14.57 31.44
N ASP A 173 -14.59 14.56 32.76
CA ASP A 173 -14.31 15.75 33.57
C ASP A 173 -12.80 15.84 33.86
N LEU A 174 -12.11 16.61 33.01
CA LEU A 174 -10.65 16.78 33.07
C LEU A 174 -10.17 17.48 34.36
N ASN A 175 -11.05 18.10 35.15
CA ASN A 175 -10.68 18.72 36.43
C ASN A 175 -10.52 17.69 37.55
N THR A 176 -11.09 16.50 37.38
CA THR A 176 -11.01 15.41 38.36
C THR A 176 -9.82 14.46 38.12
N ILE A 177 -8.98 14.75 37.13
CA ILE A 177 -7.84 13.92 36.73
C ILE A 177 -6.55 14.64 37.12
N GLY A 178 -5.79 14.05 38.04
CA GLY A 178 -4.58 14.67 38.58
C GLY A 178 -3.28 14.35 37.83
N SER A 179 -3.28 13.34 36.95
CA SER A 179 -2.09 12.96 36.19
C SER A 179 -2.42 12.33 34.86
N GLY A 180 -1.48 12.38 33.92
CA GLY A 180 -1.66 11.72 32.63
C GLY A 180 -1.73 10.18 32.71
N ARG A 181 -1.13 9.56 33.73
CA ARG A 181 -1.29 8.12 33.99
C ARG A 181 -2.72 7.79 34.45
N GLU A 182 -3.33 8.68 35.23
CA GLU A 182 -4.73 8.55 35.63
C GLU A 182 -5.67 8.78 34.43
N LEU A 183 -5.35 9.74 33.56
CA LEU A 183 -6.09 9.94 32.31
C LEU A 183 -6.18 8.64 31.51
N ILE A 184 -5.04 8.02 31.20
CA ILE A 184 -4.97 6.78 30.41
C ILE A 184 -5.80 5.67 31.06
N ARG A 185 -5.63 5.45 32.37
CA ARG A 185 -6.35 4.40 33.11
C ARG A 185 -7.86 4.58 33.06
N ARG A 186 -8.35 5.82 33.19
CA ARG A 186 -9.79 6.10 33.10
C ARG A 186 -10.34 5.81 31.72
N ILE A 187 -9.60 6.17 30.68
CA ILE A 187 -10.02 5.92 29.30
C ILE A 187 -10.08 4.41 29.02
N GLU A 188 -9.09 3.66 29.49
CA GLU A 188 -9.10 2.19 29.39
C GLU A 188 -10.33 1.58 30.06
N GLY A 189 -10.72 2.09 31.24
CA GLY A 189 -11.94 1.65 31.93
C GLY A 189 -13.25 2.02 31.23
N MET A 190 -13.24 2.98 30.28
CA MET A 190 -14.41 3.36 29.49
C MET A 190 -14.55 2.55 28.20
N LEU A 191 -13.49 1.87 27.75
CA LEU A 191 -13.53 1.04 26.56
C LEU A 191 -14.12 -0.34 26.94
N PRO A 192 -15.08 -0.86 26.15
CA PRO A 192 -15.50 -2.25 26.29
C PRO A 192 -14.29 -3.17 26.20
N LEU A 193 -14.20 -4.15 27.10
CA LEU A 193 -13.30 -5.29 26.94
C LEU A 193 -13.79 -6.05 25.70
N LEU A 194 -13.06 -5.94 24.60
CA LEU A 194 -13.15 -6.85 23.46
C LEU A 194 -12.32 -8.10 23.79
#